data_AF-X1C5N2-F1
#
_entry.id   AF-X1C5N2-F1
#
_cell.length_a   1.000
_cell.length_b   1.000
_cell.length_c   1.000
_cell.angle_alpha   90.00
_cell.angle_beta   90.00
_cell.angle_gamma   90.00
#
_symmetry.space_group_name_H-M   'P 1'
#
loop_
_entity.id
_entity.type
_entity.pdbx_description
1 polymer ?
#
loop_
_entity_poly.entity_id
_entity_poly.type
_entity_poly.pdbx_seq_one_letter_code
_entity_poly.pdbx_strand_id
1 'polypeptide(L)'
;LLLNLTLALYTLIAIPFIFLLVISLRRLVKIAARVYRKAIGSVNAAMVESIEGIHVSKSYGQESTVSKQFQETNRNYFKAGFRVTSVTHMWRPLLETIASITLILIIFYGGQFVFQGVTNPGTIFMFILYLQKFFRPIMVLSVFFPQLSQGMAAYERILDVIDSEPNVRQNPNAIDIDNLEGEIIFKDIDFCYREGKWVFNGLNLHIKKGEKLAIVGHTGAGKTSIVSLLTRYYEFQGGSIEIDGNNIRDISLNSYRRNLGNVQQDVFLFSGTIEENIRYGRQEASKEDLWNA
;
A
#
# COMPACT_ATOMS: atom_id res chain seq x y z
N LEU A 1 34.09 31.23 -13.40
CA LEU A 1 33.91 32.47 -14.19
C LEU A 1 34.91 33.56 -13.77
N LEU A 2 34.99 33.91 -12.48
CA LEU A 2 35.88 34.98 -11.99
C LEU A 2 37.40 34.69 -12.04
N LEU A 3 37.82 33.42 -12.10
CA LEU A 3 39.24 33.03 -12.14
C LEU A 3 39.82 32.96 -13.56
N ASN A 4 39.09 32.34 -14.49
CA ASN A 4 39.43 32.26 -15.91
C ASN A 4 38.17 31.89 -16.69
N LEU A 5 37.73 32.78 -17.60
CA LEU A 5 36.48 32.61 -18.35
C LEU A 5 36.55 31.42 -19.32
N THR A 6 37.70 31.21 -19.96
CA THR A 6 37.92 30.15 -20.94
C THR A 6 37.91 28.76 -20.30
N LEU A 7 38.60 28.60 -19.16
CA LEU A 7 38.55 27.35 -18.38
C LEU A 7 37.15 27.05 -17.82
N ALA A 8 36.40 28.09 -17.44
CA ALA A 8 35.01 27.93 -17.03
C ALA A 8 34.11 27.47 -18.19
N LEU A 9 34.31 27.98 -19.40
CA LEU A 9 33.56 27.52 -20.58
C LEU A 9 33.82 26.03 -20.86
N TYR A 10 35.06 25.56 -20.72
CA TYR A 10 35.36 24.13 -20.85
C TYR A 10 34.65 23.26 -19.79
N THR A 11 34.51 23.74 -18.55
CA THR A 11 33.68 23.04 -17.55
C THR A 11 32.19 23.04 -17.89
N LEU A 12 31.68 24.14 -18.47
CA LEU A 12 30.28 24.26 -18.84
C LEU A 12 29.90 23.37 -20.03
N ILE A 13 30.86 23.02 -20.89
CA ILE A 13 30.65 22.04 -21.98
C ILE A 13 30.17 20.70 -21.44
N ALA A 14 30.56 20.30 -20.22
CA ALA A 14 30.09 19.07 -19.61
C ALA A 14 28.57 19.07 -19.33
N ILE A 15 27.96 20.25 -19.10
CA ILE A 15 26.55 20.37 -18.68
C ILE A 15 25.58 19.82 -19.73
N PRO A 16 25.63 20.23 -21.02
CA PRO A 16 24.81 19.64 -22.07
C PRO A 16 24.91 18.10 -22.14
N PHE A 17 26.11 17.53 -22.00
CA PHE A 17 26.31 16.09 -22.03
C PHE A 17 25.69 15.39 -20.82
N ILE A 18 25.85 15.96 -19.63
CA ILE A 18 25.20 15.47 -18.40
C ILE A 18 23.68 15.51 -18.57
N PHE A 19 23.13 16.60 -19.08
CA PHE A 19 21.68 16.74 -19.28
C PHE A 19 21.13 15.72 -20.28
N LEU A 20 21.82 15.52 -21.40
CA LEU A 20 21.46 14.52 -22.40
C LEU A 20 21.55 13.09 -21.84
N LEU A 21 22.58 12.82 -21.03
CA LEU A 21 22.75 11.56 -20.31
C LEU A 21 21.58 11.31 -19.35
N VAL A 22 21.17 12.30 -18.55
CA VAL A 22 20.04 12.19 -17.61
C VAL A 22 18.76 11.82 -18.36
N ILE A 23 18.43 12.58 -19.41
CA ILE A 23 17.18 12.39 -20.16
C ILE A 23 17.16 11.01 -20.82
N SER A 24 18.28 10.60 -21.42
CA SER A 24 18.40 9.33 -22.12
C SER A 24 18.26 8.15 -21.14
N LEU A 25 18.99 8.17 -20.03
CA LEU A 25 18.91 7.12 -19.02
C LEU A 25 17.55 7.08 -18.34
N ARG A 26 16.94 8.24 -18.03
CA ARG A 26 15.57 8.28 -17.47
C ARG A 26 14.57 7.52 -18.34
N ARG A 27 14.64 7.67 -19.66
CA ARG A 27 13.76 6.96 -20.60
C ARG A 27 14.00 5.45 -20.55
N LEU A 28 15.27 5.02 -20.57
CA LEU A 28 15.64 3.60 -20.52
C LEU A 28 15.25 2.96 -19.19
N VAL A 29 15.49 3.63 -18.06
CA VAL A 29 15.09 3.19 -16.72
C VAL A 29 13.57 3.04 -16.66
N LYS A 30 12.80 4.00 -17.17
CA LYS A 30 11.33 3.93 -17.19
C LYS A 30 10.83 2.69 -17.94
N ILE A 31 11.43 2.38 -19.10
CA ILE A 31 11.06 1.20 -19.90
C ILE A 31 11.43 -0.09 -19.16
N ALA A 32 12.66 -0.20 -18.65
CA ALA A 32 13.12 -1.38 -17.91
C ALA A 32 12.32 -1.61 -16.62
N ALA A 33 12.00 -0.54 -15.89
CA ALA A 33 11.18 -0.58 -14.69
C ALA A 33 9.74 -1.06 -14.98
N ARG A 34 9.15 -0.69 -16.12
CA ARG A 34 7.82 -1.18 -16.52
C ARG A 34 7.83 -2.70 -16.77
N VAL A 35 8.87 -3.20 -17.44
CA VAL A 35 9.05 -4.65 -17.68
C VAL A 35 9.26 -5.39 -16.36
N TYR A 36 10.09 -4.84 -15.47
CA TYR A 36 10.31 -5.38 -14.12
C TYR A 36 9.02 -5.45 -13.30
N ARG A 37 8.23 -4.37 -13.25
CA ARG A 37 6.95 -4.33 -12.53
C ARG A 37 5.94 -5.35 -13.07
N LYS A 38 5.92 -5.58 -14.39
CA LYS A 38 5.07 -6.63 -14.97
C LYS A 38 5.55 -8.02 -14.54
N ALA A 39 6.86 -8.27 -14.59
CA ALA A 39 7.42 -9.58 -14.26
C ALA A 39 7.26 -9.95 -12.77
N ILE A 40 7.45 -9.02 -11.85
CA ILE A 40 7.19 -9.26 -10.42
C ILE A 40 5.70 -9.51 -10.15
N GLY A 41 4.80 -8.82 -10.85
CA GLY A 41 3.36 -9.09 -10.78
C GLY A 41 3.01 -10.51 -11.23
N SER A 42 3.61 -10.99 -12.31
CA SER A 42 3.44 -12.38 -12.78
C SER A 42 3.96 -13.42 -11.78
N VAL A 43 5.12 -13.17 -11.14
CA VAL A 43 5.64 -14.07 -10.09
C VAL A 43 4.70 -14.10 -8.88
N ASN A 44 4.21 -12.94 -8.43
CA ASN A 44 3.28 -12.87 -7.31
C ASN A 44 1.97 -13.61 -7.62
N ALA A 45 1.42 -13.44 -8.82
CA ALA A 45 0.22 -14.17 -9.25
C ALA A 45 0.46 -15.69 -9.27
N ALA A 46 1.57 -16.14 -9.87
CA ALA A 46 1.92 -17.55 -9.90
C ALA A 46 2.15 -18.14 -8.50
N MET A 47 2.69 -17.34 -7.56
CA MET A 47 2.86 -17.76 -6.17
C MET A 47 1.52 -17.96 -5.47
N VAL A 48 0.59 -17.00 -5.61
CA VAL A 48 -0.77 -17.11 -5.04
C VAL A 48 -1.49 -18.32 -5.61
N GLU A 49 -1.51 -18.47 -6.94
CA GLU A 49 -2.12 -19.62 -7.63
C GLU A 49 -1.54 -20.96 -7.16
N SER A 50 -0.21 -21.03 -6.96
CA SER A 50 0.46 -22.24 -6.49
C SER A 50 0.08 -22.61 -5.05
N ILE A 51 -0.14 -21.61 -4.18
CA ILE A 51 -0.53 -21.82 -2.78
C ILE A 51 -2.00 -22.23 -2.71
N GLU A 52 -2.89 -21.51 -3.40
CA GLU A 52 -4.32 -21.82 -3.43
C GLU A 52 -4.59 -23.19 -4.09
N GLY A 53 -3.82 -23.53 -5.13
CA GLY A 53 -3.92 -24.79 -5.87
C GLY A 53 -3.07 -25.94 -5.31
N ILE A 54 -2.40 -25.79 -4.16
CA ILE A 54 -1.42 -26.77 -3.69
C ILE A 54 -2.03 -28.17 -3.50
N HIS A 55 -3.26 -28.24 -2.98
CA HIS A 55 -3.97 -29.50 -2.78
C HIS A 55 -4.26 -30.19 -4.11
N VAL A 56 -4.65 -29.45 -5.14
CA VAL A 56 -4.88 -29.99 -6.49
C VAL A 56 -3.58 -30.53 -7.08
N SER A 57 -2.50 -29.74 -7.02
CA SER A 57 -1.19 -30.15 -7.52
C SER A 57 -0.71 -31.45 -6.85
N LYS A 58 -0.89 -31.56 -5.52
CA LYS A 58 -0.56 -32.76 -4.74
C LYS A 58 -1.44 -33.96 -5.10
N SER A 59 -2.76 -33.76 -5.24
CA SER A 59 -3.69 -34.84 -5.58
C SER A 59 -3.40 -35.47 -6.95
N TYR A 60 -2.89 -34.69 -7.90
CA TYR A 60 -2.55 -35.18 -9.25
C TYR A 60 -1.06 -35.45 -9.47
N GLY A 61 -0.20 -35.29 -8.46
CA GLY A 61 1.25 -35.50 -8.57
C GLY A 61 1.95 -34.57 -9.57
N GLN A 62 1.45 -33.34 -9.72
CA GLN A 62 1.90 -32.37 -10.74
C GLN A 62 2.86 -31.30 -10.19
N GLU A 63 3.48 -31.52 -9.03
CA GLU A 63 4.31 -30.50 -8.38
C GLU A 63 5.53 -30.11 -9.23
N SER A 64 6.10 -31.08 -9.97
CA SER A 64 7.23 -30.84 -10.87
C SER A 64 6.84 -29.92 -12.04
N THR A 65 5.65 -30.10 -12.60
CA THR A 65 5.09 -29.27 -13.68
C THR A 65 4.87 -27.84 -13.19
N VAL A 66 4.22 -27.67 -12.04
CA VAL A 66 3.96 -26.36 -11.41
C VAL A 66 5.29 -25.67 -11.06
N SER A 67 6.24 -26.40 -10.48
CA SER A 67 7.57 -25.88 -10.17
C SER A 67 8.30 -25.37 -11.41
N LYS A 68 8.22 -26.11 -12.53
CA LYS A 68 8.85 -25.71 -13.79
C LYS A 68 8.23 -24.43 -14.37
N GLN A 69 6.90 -24.32 -14.36
CA GLN A 69 6.20 -23.10 -14.79
C GLN A 69 6.57 -21.88 -13.91
N PHE A 70 6.65 -22.09 -12.59
CA PHE A 70 7.11 -21.06 -11.67
C PHE A 70 8.56 -20.65 -11.94
N GLN A 71 9.46 -21.60 -12.19
CA GLN A 71 10.86 -21.31 -12.54
C GLN A 71 11.00 -20.49 -13.82
N GLU A 72 10.20 -20.76 -14.85
CA GLU A 72 10.20 -19.96 -16.09
C GLU A 72 9.75 -18.52 -15.83
N THR A 73 8.69 -18.34 -15.05
CA THR A 73 8.19 -17.02 -14.63
C THR A 73 9.23 -16.27 -13.81
N ASN A 74 9.86 -16.95 -12.86
CA ASN A 74 10.92 -16.39 -12.02
C ASN A 74 12.18 -16.03 -12.83
N ARG A 75 12.54 -16.81 -13.86
CA ARG A 75 13.67 -16.49 -14.74
C ARG A 75 13.41 -15.21 -15.55
N ASN A 76 12.17 -14.97 -15.97
CA ASN A 76 11.79 -13.72 -16.63
C ASN A 76 11.87 -12.53 -15.68
N TYR A 77 11.43 -12.71 -14.43
CA TYR A 77 11.62 -11.73 -13.35
C TYR A 77 13.10 -11.43 -13.11
N PHE A 78 13.96 -12.45 -13.00
CA PHE A 78 15.40 -12.29 -12.85
C PHE A 78 16.02 -11.49 -14.02
N LYS A 79 15.70 -11.82 -15.27
CA LYS A 79 16.20 -11.09 -16.45
C LYS A 79 15.75 -9.63 -16.45
N ALA A 80 14.49 -9.38 -16.10
CA ALA A 80 13.96 -8.02 -16.00
C ALA A 80 14.63 -7.23 -14.87
N GLY A 81 14.85 -7.87 -13.72
CA GLY A 81 15.58 -7.34 -12.57
C GLY A 81 17.02 -6.99 -12.92
N PHE A 82 17.75 -7.91 -13.55
CA PHE A 82 19.10 -7.65 -14.03
C PHE A 82 19.14 -6.45 -14.98
N ARG A 83 18.24 -6.41 -15.98
CA ARG A 83 18.18 -5.31 -16.95
C ARG A 83 17.90 -3.95 -16.30
N VAL A 84 16.93 -3.85 -15.39
CA VAL A 84 16.64 -2.56 -14.72
C VAL A 84 17.79 -2.14 -13.81
N THR A 85 18.43 -3.09 -13.12
CA THR A 85 19.60 -2.84 -12.28
C THR A 85 20.78 -2.34 -13.11
N SER A 86 21.12 -3.01 -14.22
CA SER A 86 22.22 -2.59 -15.11
C SER A 86 22.00 -1.19 -15.66
N VAL A 87 20.80 -0.87 -16.15
CA VAL A 87 20.48 0.45 -16.71
C VAL A 87 20.54 1.54 -15.63
N THR A 88 20.07 1.25 -14.41
CA THR A 88 20.09 2.20 -13.29
C THR A 88 21.52 2.49 -12.83
N HIS A 89 22.38 1.47 -12.77
CA HIS A 89 23.76 1.62 -12.30
C HIS A 89 24.71 2.18 -13.38
N MET A 90 24.30 2.20 -14.65
CA MET A 90 25.09 2.76 -15.76
C MET A 90 25.33 4.28 -15.63
N TRP A 91 24.50 4.99 -14.87
CA TRP A 91 24.63 6.44 -14.66
C TRP A 91 26.00 6.84 -14.08
N ARG A 92 26.44 6.16 -13.01
CA ARG A 92 27.68 6.49 -12.29
C ARG A 92 28.93 6.41 -13.17
N PRO A 93 29.23 5.29 -13.87
CA PRO A 93 30.42 5.22 -14.72
C PRO A 93 30.36 6.20 -15.90
N LEU A 94 29.18 6.49 -16.45
CA LEU A 94 29.04 7.48 -17.52
C LEU A 94 29.30 8.91 -17.03
N LEU A 95 28.82 9.25 -15.83
CA LEU A 95 29.10 10.55 -15.22
C LEU A 95 30.59 10.70 -14.85
N GLU A 96 31.20 9.65 -14.28
CA GLU A 96 32.63 9.62 -13.98
C GLU A 96 33.46 9.78 -15.28
N THR A 97 33.04 9.14 -16.38
CA THR A 97 33.68 9.31 -17.70
C THR A 97 33.60 10.75 -18.18
N ILE A 98 32.44 11.41 -18.10
CA ILE A 98 32.30 12.83 -18.46
C ILE A 98 33.20 13.70 -17.58
N ALA A 99 33.25 13.44 -16.27
CA ALA A 99 34.09 14.17 -15.34
C ALA A 99 35.59 14.00 -15.67
N SER A 100 36.02 12.78 -15.98
CA SER A 100 37.40 12.46 -16.40
C SER A 100 37.78 13.14 -17.71
N ILE A 101 36.90 13.13 -18.73
CA ILE A 101 37.12 13.85 -19.99
C ILE A 101 37.25 15.35 -19.73
N THR A 102 36.37 15.91 -18.89
CA THR A 102 36.41 17.34 -18.53
C THR A 102 37.72 17.68 -17.81
N LEU A 103 38.19 16.82 -16.91
CA LEU A 103 39.47 16.98 -16.22
C LEU A 103 40.65 16.95 -17.21
N ILE A 104 40.66 16.02 -18.16
CA ILE A 104 41.70 15.94 -19.21
C ILE A 104 41.73 17.24 -20.03
N LEU A 105 40.57 17.76 -20.42
CA LEU A 105 40.47 19.03 -21.17
C LEU A 105 41.05 20.20 -20.36
N ILE A 106 40.74 20.29 -19.07
CA ILE A 106 41.27 21.35 -18.19
C ILE A 106 42.78 21.24 -18.04
N ILE A 107 43.32 20.03 -17.84
CA ILE A 107 44.78 19.85 -17.69
C ILE A 107 45.47 20.19 -19.01
N PHE A 108 44.95 19.71 -20.14
CA PHE A 108 45.54 19.92 -21.45
C PHE A 108 45.55 21.40 -21.85
N TYR A 109 44.38 22.06 -21.88
CA TYR A 109 44.27 23.46 -22.27
C TYR A 109 44.79 24.42 -21.19
N GLY A 110 44.59 24.08 -19.91
CA GLY A 110 45.15 24.85 -18.80
C GLY A 110 46.67 24.85 -18.81
N GLY A 111 47.30 23.70 -19.06
CA GLY A 111 48.75 23.59 -19.20
C GLY A 111 49.29 24.47 -20.32
N GLN A 112 48.64 24.47 -21.49
CA GLN A 112 48.99 25.38 -22.59
C GLN A 112 48.89 26.86 -22.18
N PHE A 113 47.85 27.25 -21.43
CA PHE A 113 47.71 28.62 -20.93
C PHE A 113 48.78 29.01 -19.90
N VAL A 114 49.30 28.06 -19.13
CA VAL A 114 50.44 28.31 -18.24
C VAL A 114 51.70 28.56 -19.06
N PHE A 115 51.98 27.74 -20.09
CA PHE A 115 53.13 27.93 -20.96
C PHE A 115 53.08 29.26 -21.73
N GLN A 116 51.88 29.73 -22.08
CA GLN A 116 51.65 31.01 -22.74
C GLN A 116 51.60 32.21 -21.79
N GLY A 117 51.74 32.00 -20.47
CA GLY A 117 51.67 33.07 -19.46
C GLY A 117 50.28 33.65 -19.22
N VAL A 118 49.23 33.03 -19.75
CA VAL A 118 47.81 33.45 -19.59
C VAL A 118 47.28 33.12 -18.20
N THR A 119 47.81 32.09 -17.54
CA THR A 119 47.41 31.68 -16.18
C THR A 119 48.58 31.07 -15.40
N ASN A 120 48.38 30.75 -14.13
CA ASN A 120 49.38 30.12 -13.27
C ASN A 120 48.97 28.68 -12.87
N PRO A 121 49.93 27.82 -12.48
CA PRO A 121 49.65 26.44 -12.06
C PRO A 121 48.66 26.33 -10.90
N GLY A 122 48.68 27.29 -9.96
CA GLY A 122 47.75 27.34 -8.84
C GLY A 122 46.29 27.47 -9.27
N THR A 123 46.03 28.20 -10.37
CA THR A 123 44.70 28.34 -10.94
C THR A 123 44.19 27.00 -11.48
N ILE A 124 45.02 26.23 -12.20
CA ILE A 124 44.66 24.88 -12.66
C ILE A 124 44.33 23.98 -11.47
N PHE A 125 45.18 23.99 -10.44
CA PHE A 125 44.96 23.19 -9.23
C PHE A 125 43.62 23.53 -8.56
N MET A 126 43.28 24.82 -8.43
CA MET A 126 41.97 25.26 -7.92
C MET A 126 40.81 24.79 -8.80
N PHE A 127 40.96 24.84 -10.13
CA PHE A 127 39.93 24.35 -11.06
C PHE A 127 39.70 22.84 -10.91
N ILE A 128 40.73 22.04 -10.69
CA ILE A 128 40.60 20.60 -10.44
C ILE A 128 39.77 20.35 -9.16
N LEU A 129 40.08 21.07 -8.07
CA LEU A 129 39.33 20.96 -6.81
C LEU A 129 37.86 21.40 -6.96
N TYR A 130 37.61 22.47 -7.72
CA TYR A 130 36.25 22.95 -7.98
C TYR A 130 35.46 22.04 -8.90
N LEU A 131 36.11 21.36 -9.85
CA LEU A 131 35.47 20.38 -10.71
C LEU A 131 34.89 19.23 -9.87
N GLN A 132 35.65 18.70 -8.91
CA GLN A 132 35.13 17.66 -8.00
C GLN A 132 33.93 18.16 -7.18
N LYS A 133 33.97 19.40 -6.70
CA LYS A 133 32.85 20.02 -5.98
C LYS A 133 31.63 20.27 -6.89
N PHE A 134 31.84 20.52 -8.17
CA PHE A 134 30.78 20.76 -9.16
C PHE A 134 29.97 19.49 -9.47
N PHE A 135 30.64 18.34 -9.65
CA PHE A 135 29.96 17.08 -9.99
C PHE A 135 29.22 16.45 -8.80
N ARG A 136 29.60 16.76 -7.56
CA ARG A 136 29.02 16.13 -6.36
C ARG A 136 27.52 16.43 -6.17
N PRO A 137 27.02 17.69 -6.24
CA PRO A 137 25.58 17.96 -6.16
C PRO A 137 24.76 17.28 -7.26
N ILE A 138 25.32 17.15 -8.47
CA ILE A 138 24.66 16.47 -9.60
C ILE A 138 24.39 15.00 -9.27
N MET A 139 25.36 14.32 -8.63
CA MET A 139 25.18 12.95 -8.11
C MET A 139 24.06 12.88 -7.06
N VAL A 140 24.05 13.80 -6.10
CA VAL A 140 23.05 13.83 -5.02
C VAL A 140 21.66 14.04 -5.58
N LEU A 141 21.46 15.03 -6.45
CA LEU A 141 20.15 15.32 -7.06
C LEU A 141 19.60 14.13 -7.85
N SER A 142 20.48 13.37 -8.53
CA SER A 142 20.08 12.21 -9.33
C SER A 142 19.46 11.08 -8.49
N VAL A 143 19.87 10.95 -7.22
CA VAL A 143 19.35 9.93 -6.29
C VAL A 143 18.21 10.49 -5.42
N PHE A 144 18.29 11.78 -5.06
CA PHE A 144 17.32 12.43 -4.18
C PHE A 144 15.91 12.53 -4.78
N PHE A 145 15.77 12.96 -6.04
CA PHE A 145 14.46 13.16 -6.66
C PHE A 145 13.60 11.87 -6.73
N PRO A 146 14.15 10.71 -7.13
CA PRO A 146 13.42 9.45 -7.06
C PRO A 146 12.96 9.08 -5.64
N GLN A 147 13.83 9.25 -4.64
CA GLN A 147 13.50 8.97 -3.24
C GLN A 147 12.38 9.89 -2.73
N LEU A 148 12.48 11.19 -3.04
CA LEU A 148 11.44 12.17 -2.70
C LEU A 148 10.09 11.80 -3.34
N SER A 149 10.11 11.40 -4.62
CA SER A 149 8.89 10.99 -5.33
C SER A 149 8.25 9.74 -4.73
N GLN A 150 9.07 8.76 -4.31
CA GLN A 150 8.59 7.57 -3.60
C GLN A 150 8.00 7.93 -2.22
N GLY A 151 8.64 8.86 -1.50
CA GLY A 151 8.15 9.38 -0.22
C GLY A 151 6.79 10.06 -0.37
N MET A 152 6.61 10.89 -1.40
CA MET A 152 5.33 11.55 -1.68
C MET A 152 4.21 10.54 -1.97
N ALA A 153 4.47 9.52 -2.79
CA ALA A 153 3.47 8.48 -3.07
C ALA A 153 3.12 7.62 -1.82
N ALA A 154 4.07 7.44 -0.90
CA ALA A 154 3.78 6.80 0.38
C ALA A 154 2.94 7.70 1.29
N TYR A 155 3.24 8.99 1.33
CA TYR A 155 2.50 9.99 2.09
C TYR A 155 1.05 10.12 1.61
N GLU A 156 0.80 10.16 0.30
CA GLU A 156 -0.56 10.16 -0.27
C GLU A 156 -1.40 8.98 0.23
N ARG A 157 -0.84 7.76 0.24
CA ARG A 157 -1.56 6.59 0.76
C ARG A 157 -1.83 6.64 2.26
N ILE A 158 -0.98 7.31 3.04
CA ILE A 158 -1.24 7.51 4.47
C ILE A 158 -2.41 8.47 4.64
N LEU A 159 -2.44 9.55 3.86
CA LEU A 159 -3.57 10.48 3.86
C LEU A 159 -4.87 9.80 3.44
N ASP A 160 -4.86 8.94 2.41
CA ASP A 160 -6.05 8.18 1.99
C ASP A 160 -6.67 7.37 3.14
N VAL A 161 -5.85 6.86 4.07
CA VAL A 161 -6.34 6.13 5.26
C VAL A 161 -6.81 7.10 6.35
N ILE A 162 -6.05 8.16 6.63
CA ILE A 162 -6.40 9.16 7.66
C ILE A 162 -7.70 9.89 7.31
N ASP A 163 -7.87 10.23 6.04
CA ASP A 163 -9.02 10.97 5.51
C ASP A 163 -10.19 10.05 5.12
N SER A 164 -10.05 8.73 5.31
CA SER A 164 -11.13 7.78 5.03
C SER A 164 -12.30 7.99 5.99
N GLU A 165 -13.50 8.17 5.44
CA GLU A 165 -14.70 8.31 6.25
C GLU A 165 -15.23 6.93 6.66
N PRO A 166 -15.64 6.74 7.93
CA PRO A 166 -16.25 5.49 8.36
C PRO A 166 -17.63 5.30 7.71
N ASN A 167 -17.88 4.11 7.16
CA ASN A 167 -19.18 3.75 6.56
C ASN A 167 -20.33 3.78 7.56
N VAL A 168 -20.04 3.51 8.84
CA VAL A 168 -21.00 3.59 9.94
C VAL A 168 -20.66 4.82 10.77
N ARG A 169 -21.50 5.85 10.68
CA ARG A 169 -21.31 7.12 11.40
C ARG A 169 -22.11 7.10 12.70
N GLN A 170 -21.43 7.40 13.80
CA GLN A 170 -22.10 7.53 15.09
C GLN A 170 -22.75 8.91 15.20
N ASN A 171 -23.99 8.95 15.70
CA ASN A 171 -24.66 10.21 16.03
C ASN A 171 -23.85 10.94 17.13
N PRO A 172 -23.48 12.22 16.97
CA PRO A 172 -22.76 12.98 18.00
C PRO A 172 -23.50 13.04 19.34
N ASN A 173 -24.84 12.93 19.31
CA ASN A 173 -25.70 12.92 20.49
C ASN A 173 -26.14 11.50 20.87
N ALA A 174 -25.41 10.47 20.44
CA ALA A 174 -25.75 9.09 20.75
C ALA A 174 -25.75 8.85 22.28
N ILE A 175 -26.74 8.13 22.76
CA ILE A 175 -26.87 7.75 24.17
C ILE A 175 -26.12 6.44 24.44
N ASP A 176 -25.57 6.31 25.64
CA ASP A 176 -25.05 5.04 26.14
C ASP A 176 -26.18 4.26 26.82
N ILE A 177 -26.26 2.95 26.53
CA ILE A 177 -27.20 2.05 27.17
C ILE A 177 -26.44 0.90 27.83
N ASP A 178 -26.73 0.64 29.09
CA ASP A 178 -26.07 -0.44 29.84
C ASP A 178 -26.65 -1.81 29.48
N ASN A 179 -27.98 -1.96 29.55
CA ASN A 179 -28.67 -3.22 29.30
C ASN A 179 -29.83 -3.04 28.34
N LEU A 180 -29.91 -3.91 27.33
CA LEU A 180 -31.06 -4.07 26.44
C LEU A 180 -31.91 -5.27 26.87
N GLU A 181 -33.22 -5.11 26.84
CA GLU A 181 -34.18 -6.18 27.13
C GLU A 181 -34.35 -7.13 25.94
N GLY A 182 -34.21 -6.64 24.70
CA GLY A 182 -34.09 -7.45 23.50
C GLY A 182 -35.36 -7.56 22.65
N GLU A 183 -36.28 -6.59 22.71
CA GLU A 183 -37.30 -6.42 21.66
C GLU A 183 -36.67 -5.74 20.43
N ILE A 184 -36.86 -6.29 19.23
CA ILE A 184 -36.23 -5.80 17.99
C ILE A 184 -37.30 -5.55 16.93
N ILE A 185 -37.27 -4.37 16.30
CA ILE A 185 -38.21 -3.98 15.25
C ILE A 185 -37.45 -3.43 14.04
N PHE A 186 -37.61 -4.07 12.89
CA PHE A 186 -37.24 -3.56 11.58
C PHE A 186 -38.49 -2.95 10.94
N LYS A 187 -38.43 -1.67 10.58
CA LYS A 187 -39.53 -0.93 9.94
C LYS A 187 -39.10 -0.44 8.58
N ASP A 188 -39.74 -0.95 7.53
CA ASP A 188 -39.54 -0.56 6.13
C ASP A 188 -38.07 -0.46 5.72
N ILE A 189 -37.27 -1.48 6.05
CA ILE A 189 -35.83 -1.45 5.81
C ILE A 189 -35.50 -1.63 4.34
N ASP A 190 -34.79 -0.63 3.81
CA ASP A 190 -34.19 -0.64 2.48
C ASP A 190 -32.67 -0.81 2.62
N PHE A 191 -32.14 -1.86 2.00
CA PHE A 191 -30.73 -2.20 2.12
C PHE A 191 -30.09 -2.68 0.82
N CYS A 192 -28.94 -2.12 0.48
CA CYS A 192 -28.05 -2.59 -0.57
C CYS A 192 -26.56 -2.46 -0.15
N TYR A 193 -25.73 -3.44 -0.53
CA TYR A 193 -24.27 -3.34 -0.37
C TYR A 193 -23.60 -2.46 -1.43
N ARG A 194 -24.24 -2.36 -2.61
CA ARG A 194 -23.83 -1.53 -3.73
C ARG A 194 -25.08 -0.92 -4.33
N GLU A 195 -24.99 0.36 -4.65
CA GLU A 195 -26.11 1.10 -5.26
C GLU A 195 -26.69 0.33 -6.45
N GLY A 196 -28.02 0.30 -6.52
CA GLY A 196 -28.77 -0.40 -7.56
C GLY A 196 -28.91 -1.92 -7.39
N LYS A 197 -28.33 -2.53 -6.35
CA LYS A 197 -28.48 -3.97 -6.05
C LYS A 197 -29.10 -4.19 -4.67
N TRP A 198 -30.41 -4.01 -4.60
CA TRP A 198 -31.20 -4.16 -3.39
C TRP A 198 -31.22 -5.60 -2.86
N VAL A 199 -30.95 -5.73 -1.57
CA VAL A 199 -31.14 -6.97 -0.78
C VAL A 199 -32.51 -6.93 -0.10
N PHE A 200 -32.86 -5.78 0.48
CA PHE A 200 -34.17 -5.53 1.08
C PHE A 200 -34.78 -4.25 0.48
N ASN A 201 -36.08 -4.31 0.22
CA ASN A 201 -36.93 -3.18 -0.21
C ASN A 201 -38.19 -3.20 0.67
N GLY A 202 -38.19 -2.46 1.78
CA GLY A 202 -39.29 -2.43 2.74
C GLY A 202 -39.40 -3.67 3.65
N LEU A 203 -38.27 -4.19 4.16
CA LEU A 203 -38.29 -5.30 5.12
C LEU A 203 -38.90 -4.86 6.46
N ASN A 204 -39.95 -5.57 6.88
CA ASN A 204 -40.60 -5.41 8.18
C ASN A 204 -40.47 -6.71 8.99
N LEU A 205 -39.97 -6.62 10.22
CA LEU A 205 -39.76 -7.76 11.11
C LEU A 205 -39.88 -7.30 12.57
N HIS A 206 -40.65 -8.01 13.38
CA HIS A 206 -40.77 -7.77 14.82
C HIS A 206 -40.39 -9.05 15.56
N ILE A 207 -39.41 -8.93 16.46
CA ILE A 207 -38.93 -10.00 17.32
C ILE A 207 -39.18 -9.56 18.76
N LYS A 208 -39.99 -10.32 19.50
CA LYS A 208 -40.32 -9.99 20.88
C LYS A 208 -39.16 -10.36 21.81
N LYS A 209 -39.12 -9.70 22.97
CA LYS A 209 -38.21 -10.06 24.06
C LYS A 209 -38.25 -11.55 24.36
N GLY A 210 -37.07 -12.20 24.33
CA GLY A 210 -36.90 -13.62 24.63
C GLY A 210 -37.38 -14.57 23.52
N GLU A 211 -37.86 -14.06 22.39
CA GLU A 211 -38.28 -14.86 21.25
C GLU A 211 -37.06 -15.50 20.55
N LYS A 212 -37.20 -16.77 20.18
CA LYS A 212 -36.19 -17.49 19.38
C LYS A 212 -36.63 -17.52 17.93
N LEU A 213 -36.00 -16.70 17.10
CA LEU A 213 -36.26 -16.64 15.67
C LEU A 213 -35.27 -17.50 14.89
N ALA A 214 -35.76 -18.30 13.94
CA ALA A 214 -34.93 -18.99 12.94
C ALA A 214 -35.17 -18.37 11.56
N ILE A 215 -34.11 -17.92 10.90
CA ILE A 215 -34.17 -17.34 9.55
C ILE A 215 -33.70 -18.39 8.54
N VAL A 216 -34.62 -18.86 7.70
CA VAL A 216 -34.37 -19.90 6.68
C VAL A 216 -34.68 -19.39 5.27
N GLY A 217 -33.97 -19.90 4.28
CA GLY A 217 -34.11 -19.50 2.88
C GLY A 217 -32.91 -19.90 2.03
N HIS A 218 -33.02 -19.77 0.70
CA HIS A 218 -31.93 -20.10 -0.22
C HIS A 218 -30.70 -19.19 -0.01
N THR A 219 -29.54 -19.61 -0.52
CA THR A 219 -28.31 -18.78 -0.52
C THR A 219 -28.58 -17.46 -1.25
N GLY A 220 -28.13 -16.35 -0.66
CA GLY A 220 -28.36 -15.00 -1.22
C GLY A 220 -29.69 -14.35 -0.83
N ALA A 221 -30.58 -15.01 -0.07
CA ALA A 221 -31.85 -14.44 0.38
C ALA A 221 -31.73 -13.32 1.46
N GLY A 222 -30.52 -12.79 1.70
CA GLY A 222 -30.31 -11.71 2.68
C GLY A 222 -30.19 -12.13 4.15
N LYS A 223 -30.23 -13.43 4.48
CA LYS A 223 -30.16 -13.92 5.89
C LYS A 223 -28.99 -13.31 6.69
N THR A 224 -27.79 -13.35 6.14
CA THR A 224 -26.58 -12.75 6.75
C THR A 224 -26.67 -11.22 6.81
N SER A 225 -27.39 -10.60 5.88
CA SER A 225 -27.60 -9.15 5.85
C SER A 225 -28.50 -8.68 6.99
N ILE A 226 -29.52 -9.45 7.39
CA ILE A 226 -30.33 -9.14 8.59
C ILE A 226 -29.43 -9.06 9.83
N VAL A 227 -28.59 -10.07 10.04
CA VAL A 227 -27.65 -10.10 11.17
C VAL A 227 -26.65 -8.95 11.07
N SER A 228 -26.13 -8.66 9.87
CA SER A 228 -25.15 -7.58 9.65
C SER A 228 -25.71 -6.19 9.91
N LEU A 229 -27.01 -5.98 9.62
CA LEU A 229 -27.72 -4.74 9.93
C LEU A 229 -28.00 -4.63 11.41
N LEU A 230 -28.43 -5.73 12.05
CA LEU A 230 -28.64 -5.77 13.49
C LEU A 230 -27.35 -5.49 14.25
N THR A 231 -26.21 -6.09 13.88
CA THR A 231 -24.92 -5.80 14.53
C THR A 231 -24.32 -4.44 14.14
N ARG A 232 -25.03 -3.69 13.29
CA ARG A 232 -24.64 -2.40 12.74
C ARG A 232 -23.24 -2.43 12.12
N TYR A 233 -22.92 -3.51 11.39
CA TYR A 233 -21.71 -3.58 10.55
C TYR A 233 -21.88 -2.81 9.25
N TYR A 234 -23.13 -2.61 8.82
CA TYR A 234 -23.51 -1.78 7.68
C TYR A 234 -24.59 -0.80 8.10
N GLU A 235 -24.63 0.36 7.44
CA GLU A 235 -25.77 1.26 7.46
C GLU A 235 -26.79 0.85 6.40
N PHE A 236 -28.05 1.25 6.61
CA PHE A 236 -29.18 1.00 5.72
C PHE A 236 -29.67 2.29 5.05
N GLN A 237 -30.20 2.20 3.84
CA GLN A 237 -30.55 3.36 3.02
C GLN A 237 -31.92 3.95 3.41
N GLY A 238 -32.83 3.14 3.94
CA GLY A 238 -34.18 3.57 4.33
C GLY A 238 -34.74 2.73 5.48
N GLY A 239 -35.77 3.26 6.15
CA GLY A 239 -36.42 2.63 7.30
C GLY A 239 -35.76 2.92 8.65
N SER A 240 -36.13 2.15 9.68
CA SER A 240 -35.51 2.17 11.00
C SER A 240 -35.36 0.77 11.60
N ILE A 241 -34.29 0.57 12.37
CA ILE A 241 -34.13 -0.59 13.25
C ILE A 241 -34.15 -0.05 14.67
N GLU A 242 -35.08 -0.56 15.47
CA GLU A 242 -35.29 -0.16 16.85
C GLU A 242 -35.07 -1.35 17.78
N ILE A 243 -34.45 -1.09 18.93
CA ILE A 243 -34.34 -2.06 20.02
C ILE A 243 -34.84 -1.42 21.30
N ASP A 244 -35.81 -2.10 21.94
CA ASP A 244 -36.52 -1.61 23.12
C ASP A 244 -37.05 -0.17 22.93
N GLY A 245 -37.54 0.12 21.72
CA GLY A 245 -38.06 1.43 21.32
C GLY A 245 -37.01 2.49 20.94
N ASN A 246 -35.72 2.20 21.04
CA ASN A 246 -34.64 3.11 20.68
C ASN A 246 -34.08 2.78 19.30
N ASN A 247 -33.92 3.78 18.43
CA ASN A 247 -33.27 3.56 17.13
C ASN A 247 -31.79 3.22 17.33
N ILE A 248 -31.30 2.16 16.68
CA ILE A 248 -29.90 1.72 16.82
C ILE A 248 -28.88 2.77 16.35
N ARG A 249 -29.31 3.78 15.56
CA ARG A 249 -28.48 4.92 15.14
C ARG A 249 -28.21 5.92 16.25
N ASP A 250 -29.11 6.00 17.23
CA ASP A 250 -29.06 6.94 18.34
C ASP A 250 -28.38 6.34 19.59
N ILE A 251 -27.99 5.06 19.54
CA ILE A 251 -27.22 4.39 20.59
C ILE A 251 -25.73 4.39 20.20
N SER A 252 -24.85 4.59 21.19
CA SER A 252 -23.41 4.51 20.97
C SER A 252 -23.03 3.09 20.50
N LEU A 253 -22.14 2.99 19.50
CA LEU A 253 -21.79 1.69 18.92
C LEU A 253 -21.15 0.73 19.94
N ASN A 254 -20.38 1.27 20.89
CA ASN A 254 -19.71 0.49 21.91
C ASN A 254 -20.73 -0.10 22.91
N SER A 255 -21.58 0.74 23.49
CA SER A 255 -22.62 0.29 24.43
C SER A 255 -23.61 -0.67 23.77
N TYR A 256 -23.96 -0.40 22.52
CA TYR A 256 -24.83 -1.26 21.72
C TYR A 256 -24.25 -2.66 21.50
N ARG A 257 -23.02 -2.75 21.00
CA ARG A 257 -22.39 -4.05 20.69
C ARG A 257 -22.02 -4.87 21.92
N ARG A 258 -21.80 -4.22 23.07
CA ARG A 258 -21.60 -4.92 24.36
C ARG A 258 -22.83 -5.73 24.78
N ASN A 259 -24.02 -5.36 24.30
CA ASN A 259 -25.27 -6.08 24.54
C ASN A 259 -25.56 -7.18 23.50
N LEU A 260 -24.68 -7.39 22.51
CA LEU A 260 -24.88 -8.36 21.43
C LEU A 260 -23.89 -9.53 21.53
N GLY A 261 -24.39 -10.74 21.64
CA GLY A 261 -23.62 -11.96 21.39
C GLY A 261 -23.73 -12.39 19.93
N ASN A 262 -22.63 -12.33 19.17
CA ASN A 262 -22.60 -12.74 17.76
C ASN A 262 -21.62 -13.90 17.55
N VAL A 263 -22.10 -15.00 16.98
CA VAL A 263 -21.28 -16.11 16.52
C VAL A 263 -21.33 -16.14 15.00
N GLN A 264 -20.18 -15.85 14.37
CA GLN A 264 -20.09 -15.81 12.91
C GLN A 264 -20.05 -17.23 12.32
N GLN A 265 -20.48 -17.34 11.06
CA GLN A 265 -20.44 -18.60 10.32
C GLN A 265 -19.01 -19.15 10.19
N ASP A 266 -18.05 -18.27 9.92
CA ASP A 266 -16.62 -18.57 9.93
C ASP A 266 -16.02 -18.06 11.25
N VAL A 267 -15.72 -18.97 12.16
CA VAL A 267 -15.16 -18.62 13.48
C VAL A 267 -13.70 -18.20 13.32
N PHE A 268 -13.38 -17.01 13.82
CA PHE A 268 -12.01 -16.49 13.86
C PHE A 268 -11.41 -16.67 15.25
N LEU A 269 -10.17 -17.16 15.32
CA LEU A 269 -9.38 -17.27 16.55
C LEU A 269 -8.07 -16.50 16.40
N PHE A 270 -7.72 -15.71 17.40
CA PHE A 270 -6.43 -15.07 17.50
C PHE A 270 -5.34 -16.10 17.81
N SER A 271 -4.12 -15.83 17.36
CA SER A 271 -2.95 -16.60 17.79
C SER A 271 -2.77 -16.45 19.30
N GLY A 272 -2.77 -17.56 20.03
CA GLY A 272 -2.73 -17.58 21.49
C GLY A 272 -3.29 -18.86 22.06
N THR A 273 -3.55 -18.87 23.36
CA THR A 273 -4.18 -19.99 24.06
C THR A 273 -5.70 -19.99 23.89
N ILE A 274 -6.32 -21.14 24.23
CA ILE A 274 -7.77 -21.25 24.31
C ILE A 274 -8.33 -20.27 25.35
N GLU A 275 -7.68 -20.18 26.53
CA GLU A 275 -8.09 -19.26 27.61
C GLU A 275 -8.12 -17.80 27.12
N GLU A 276 -7.10 -17.36 26.38
CA GLU A 276 -7.02 -16.00 25.83
C GLU A 276 -8.14 -15.70 24.83
N ASN A 277 -8.48 -16.66 23.96
CA ASN A 277 -9.55 -16.48 22.98
C ASN A 277 -10.93 -16.45 23.64
N ILE A 278 -11.21 -17.28 24.65
CA ILE A 278 -12.49 -17.24 25.39
C ILE A 278 -12.60 -15.92 26.18
N ARG A 279 -11.51 -15.51 26.84
CA ARG A 279 -11.43 -14.25 27.60
C ARG A 279 -11.59 -13.00 26.73
N TYR A 280 -11.38 -13.10 25.41
CA TYR A 280 -11.58 -11.98 24.49
C TYR A 280 -13.00 -11.42 24.53
N GLY A 281 -14.02 -12.27 24.76
CA GLY A 281 -15.41 -11.84 24.89
C GLY A 281 -15.70 -11.03 26.15
N ARG A 282 -14.92 -11.26 27.23
CA ARG A 282 -15.01 -10.52 28.50
C ARG A 282 -13.66 -10.56 29.23
N GLN A 283 -12.85 -9.52 29.06
CA GLN A 283 -11.46 -9.51 29.56
C GLN A 283 -11.37 -9.73 31.09
N GLU A 284 -12.33 -9.17 31.82
CA GLU A 284 -12.42 -9.25 33.29
C GLU A 284 -13.03 -10.56 33.82
N ALA A 285 -13.32 -11.56 32.97
CA ALA A 285 -13.90 -12.82 33.41
C ALA A 285 -12.95 -13.59 34.35
N SER A 286 -13.43 -14.15 35.46
CA SER A 286 -12.61 -15.02 36.31
C SER A 286 -12.29 -16.35 35.60
N LYS A 287 -11.30 -17.10 36.09
CA LYS A 287 -11.04 -18.44 35.54
C LYS A 287 -12.24 -19.39 35.68
N GLU A 288 -13.02 -19.22 36.75
CA GLU A 288 -14.25 -19.97 36.97
C GLU A 288 -15.31 -19.62 35.94
N ASP A 289 -15.48 -18.32 35.63
CA ASP A 289 -16.39 -17.88 34.56
C ASP A 289 -16.01 -18.48 33.20
N LEU A 290 -14.70 -18.50 32.88
CA LEU A 290 -14.23 -19.07 31.61
C LEU A 290 -14.46 -20.58 31.51
N TRP A 291 -14.46 -21.30 32.64
CA TRP A 291 -14.72 -22.73 32.67
C TRP A 291 -16.21 -23.08 32.53
N ASN A 292 -17.09 -22.16 32.95
CA ASN A 292 -18.55 -22.31 32.87
C ASN A 292 -19.14 -21.84 31.53
N ALA A 293 -18.39 -21.06 30.74
CA ALA A 293 -18.78 -20.56 29.42
C ALA A 293 -18.70 -21.65 28.35
#